data_AF-A0A9W6GKU7-F1
#
_entry.id   AF-A0A9W6GKU7-F1
#
_cell.length_a   1.000
_cell.length_b   1.000
_cell.length_c   1.000
_cell.angle_alpha   90.00
_cell.angle_beta   90.00
_cell.angle_gamma   90.00
#
_symmetry.space_group_name_H-M   'P 1'
#
loop_
_entity.id
_entity.type
_entity.pdbx_description
1 polymer ?
#
loop_
_entity_poly.entity_id
_entity_poly.type
_entity_poly.pdbx_seq_one_letter_code
_entity_poly.pdbx_strand_id
1 'polypeptide(L)'
;MKKGFTIPELAIIVSVIGIFVFMALPRLSDVKDSSKAAGVQKDLVDLRVALEDYYTQVEEYPALMGVEDVLEDVSGRSSDGSQVTFAGVLGRRKMPSTPEVEGVKRRNTVNDLQDFRESDGSGGWNYNYGERTGEIHANLPAGIFRQSIDWNEQ
;
A
#
# COMPACT_ATOMS: atom_id res chain seq x y z
N MET A 1 12.37 -37.78 -46.05
CA MET A 1 11.06 -38.02 -45.38
C MET A 1 11.07 -37.25 -44.07
N LYS A 2 10.17 -36.26 -43.88
CA LYS A 2 10.06 -35.54 -42.60
C LYS A 2 9.22 -36.40 -41.65
N LYS A 3 9.78 -36.84 -40.53
CA LYS A 3 9.00 -37.47 -39.44
C LYS A 3 8.04 -36.42 -38.90
N GLY A 4 6.74 -36.62 -39.12
CA GLY A 4 5.68 -35.82 -38.52
C GLY A 4 5.52 -36.20 -37.05
N PHE A 5 5.17 -35.21 -36.22
CA PHE A 5 4.88 -35.40 -34.81
C PHE A 5 3.71 -36.40 -34.64
N THR A 6 3.86 -37.39 -33.78
CA THR A 6 2.85 -38.43 -33.56
C THR A 6 1.87 -37.98 -32.47
N ILE A 7 0.59 -38.36 -32.57
CA ILE A 7 -0.45 -37.97 -31.60
C ILE A 7 -0.08 -38.37 -30.15
N PRO A 8 0.43 -39.58 -29.86
CA PRO A 8 0.84 -39.97 -28.52
C PRO A 8 1.99 -39.12 -27.96
N GLU A 9 2.91 -38.64 -28.81
CA GLU A 9 4.00 -37.77 -28.37
C GLU A 9 3.48 -36.39 -27.98
N LEU A 10 2.53 -35.85 -28.74
CA LEU A 10 1.87 -34.59 -28.36
C LEU A 10 1.05 -34.75 -27.07
N ALA A 11 0.37 -35.88 -26.87
CA ALA A 11 -0.42 -36.16 -25.68
C ALA A 11 0.44 -36.15 -24.41
N ILE A 12 1.58 -36.86 -24.41
CA ILE A 12 2.49 -36.90 -23.27
C ILE A 12 3.04 -35.49 -22.95
N ILE A 13 3.40 -34.71 -23.97
CA ILE A 13 3.92 -33.35 -23.77
C ILE A 13 2.88 -32.46 -23.09
N VAL A 14 1.64 -32.46 -23.57
CA VAL A 14 0.55 -31.67 -22.96
C VAL A 14 0.25 -32.15 -21.54
N SER A 15 0.28 -33.46 -21.27
CA SER A 15 0.12 -34.00 -19.92
C SER A 15 1.22 -33.54 -18.96
N VAL A 16 2.49 -33.61 -19.37
CA VAL A 16 3.62 -33.17 -18.54
C VAL A 16 3.55 -31.66 -18.26
N ILE A 17 3.25 -30.84 -19.28
CA ILE A 17 3.05 -29.39 -19.10
C ILE A 17 1.88 -29.13 -18.14
N GLY A 18 0.77 -29.88 -18.24
CA GLY A 18 -0.37 -29.75 -17.35
C GLY A 18 -0.01 -29.96 -15.87
N ILE A 19 0.81 -30.97 -15.57
CA ILE A 19 1.29 -31.24 -14.20
C ILE A 19 2.20 -30.12 -13.70
N PHE A 20 3.11 -29.62 -14.54
CA PHE A 20 3.99 -28.50 -14.18
C PHE A 20 3.21 -27.22 -13.89
N VAL A 21 2.24 -26.88 -14.74
CA VAL A 21 1.37 -25.71 -14.53
C VAL A 21 0.58 -25.84 -13.24
N PHE A 22 0.02 -27.03 -12.96
CA PHE A 22 -0.70 -27.29 -11.72
C PHE A 22 0.15 -27.04 -10.46
N MET A 23 1.42 -27.45 -10.46
CA MET A 23 2.34 -27.21 -9.33
C MET A 23 2.81 -25.75 -9.22
N ALA A 24 2.90 -25.02 -10.33
CA ALA A 24 3.44 -23.65 -10.36
C ALA A 24 2.42 -22.58 -9.95
N LEU A 25 1.13 -22.78 -10.28
CA LEU A 25 0.06 -21.82 -10.00
C LEU A 25 -0.08 -21.38 -8.53
N PRO A 26 -0.08 -22.28 -7.51
CA PRO A 26 -0.29 -21.85 -6.12
C PRO A 26 0.82 -20.90 -5.62
N ARG A 27 2.08 -21.13 -6.02
CA ARG A 27 3.22 -20.29 -5.60
C ARG A 27 3.14 -18.86 -6.12
N LEU A 28 2.56 -18.66 -7.31
CA LEU A 28 2.44 -17.33 -7.90
C LEU A 28 1.46 -16.43 -7.13
N SER A 29 0.44 -17.01 -6.50
CA SER A 29 -0.54 -16.25 -5.71
C SER A 29 0.09 -15.73 -4.41
N ASP A 30 0.88 -16.54 -3.72
CA ASP A 30 1.52 -16.15 -2.45
C ASP A 30 2.61 -15.09 -2.66
N VAL A 31 3.37 -15.18 -3.76
CA VAL A 31 4.38 -14.17 -4.11
C VAL A 31 3.73 -12.82 -4.41
N LYS A 32 2.56 -12.80 -5.06
CA LYS A 32 1.82 -11.57 -5.32
C LYS A 32 1.35 -10.91 -4.03
N ASP A 33 0.79 -11.68 -3.11
CA ASP A 33 0.29 -11.15 -1.83
C ASP A 33 1.44 -10.66 -0.93
N SER A 34 2.57 -11.39 -0.91
CA SER A 34 3.79 -10.96 -0.24
C SER A 34 4.34 -9.65 -0.82
N SER A 35 4.41 -9.53 -2.14
CA SER A 35 4.85 -8.30 -2.80
C SER A 35 3.94 -7.11 -2.50
N LYS A 36 2.62 -7.34 -2.40
CA LYS A 36 1.66 -6.29 -2.02
C LYS A 36 1.87 -5.83 -0.58
N ALA A 37 2.01 -6.76 0.37
CA ALA A 37 2.27 -6.44 1.77
C ALA A 37 3.58 -5.63 1.94
N ALA A 38 4.66 -6.06 1.28
CA ALA A 38 5.94 -5.35 1.29
C ALA A 38 5.82 -3.94 0.67
N GLY A 39 4.99 -3.77 -0.36
CA GLY A 39 4.68 -2.47 -0.94
C GLY A 39 3.98 -1.54 0.05
N VAL A 40 2.95 -2.04 0.76
CA VAL A 40 2.24 -1.27 1.80
C VAL A 40 3.17 -0.88 2.93
N GLN A 41 4.01 -1.80 3.42
CA GLN A 41 4.99 -1.51 4.47
C GLN A 41 6.01 -0.45 4.02
N LYS A 42 6.49 -0.53 2.78
CA LYS A 42 7.38 0.49 2.24
C LYS A 42 6.70 1.86 2.20
N ASP A 43 5.48 1.91 1.66
CA ASP A 43 4.73 3.17 1.58
C ASP A 43 4.43 3.74 2.96
N LEU A 44 4.14 2.90 3.96
CA LEU A 44 3.95 3.29 5.36
C LEU A 44 5.22 3.93 5.94
N VAL A 45 6.39 3.32 5.72
CA VAL A 45 7.68 3.88 6.16
C VAL A 45 7.97 5.20 5.47
N ASP A 46 7.80 5.27 4.15
CA ASP A 46 8.01 6.50 3.37
C ASP A 46 7.09 7.63 3.89
N LEU A 47 5.83 7.32 4.22
CA LEU A 47 4.87 8.27 4.80
C LEU A 47 5.28 8.75 6.19
N ARG A 48 5.68 7.85 7.09
CA ARG A 48 6.14 8.21 8.45
C ARG A 48 7.34 9.12 8.40
N VAL A 49 8.34 8.81 7.57
CA VAL A 49 9.52 9.67 7.39
C VAL A 49 9.11 11.05 6.87
N ALA A 50 8.19 11.12 5.90
CA ALA A 50 7.72 12.39 5.37
C ALA A 50 6.92 13.21 6.39
N LEU A 51 6.13 12.55 7.25
CA LEU A 51 5.37 13.22 8.33
C LEU A 51 6.31 13.86 9.35
N GLU A 52 7.35 13.14 9.78
CA GLU A 52 8.36 13.64 10.72
C GLU A 52 9.22 14.76 10.12
N ASP A 53 9.62 14.62 8.85
CA ASP A 53 10.40 15.66 8.16
C ASP A 53 9.59 16.94 7.95
N TYR A 54 8.30 16.81 7.62
CA TYR A 54 7.39 17.95 7.52
C TYR A 54 7.21 18.62 8.89
N TYR A 55 6.99 17.84 9.94
CA TYR A 55 6.85 18.36 11.31
C TYR A 55 8.11 19.11 11.76
N THR A 56 9.31 18.60 11.46
CA THR A 56 10.58 19.25 11.79
C THR A 56 10.72 20.63 11.12
N GLN A 57 10.12 20.81 9.95
CA GLN A 57 10.20 22.06 9.20
C GLN A 57 9.10 23.05 9.55
N VAL A 58 7.87 22.57 9.82
CA VAL A 58 6.65 23.37 9.95
C VAL A 58 6.17 23.47 11.41
N GLU A 59 6.71 22.65 12.31
CA GLU A 59 6.30 22.49 13.72
C GLU A 59 4.85 22.02 13.91
N GLU A 60 4.19 21.61 12.81
CA GLU A 60 2.85 21.06 12.78
C GLU A 60 2.78 19.91 11.80
N TYR A 61 1.98 18.90 12.11
CA TYR A 61 1.74 17.81 11.18
C TYR A 61 0.78 18.25 10.06
N PRO A 62 0.90 17.68 8.85
CA PRO A 62 0.07 18.07 7.72
C PRO A 62 -1.38 17.57 7.88
N ALA A 63 -2.34 18.42 7.53
CA ALA A 63 -3.74 18.01 7.43
C ALA A 63 -3.98 17.21 6.14
N LEU A 64 -3.93 15.88 6.25
CA LEU A 64 -4.05 14.96 5.09
C LEU A 64 -5.49 14.53 4.78
N MET A 65 -6.46 14.92 5.62
CA MET A 65 -7.87 14.56 5.45
C MET A 65 -8.46 15.05 4.13
N GLY A 66 -9.20 14.18 3.45
CA GLY A 66 -9.92 14.54 2.21
C GLY A 66 -9.04 14.81 0.99
N VAL A 67 -7.72 14.57 1.11
CA VAL A 67 -6.78 14.77 0.00
C VAL A 67 -6.75 13.51 -0.87
N GLU A 68 -7.76 13.38 -1.74
CA GLU A 68 -7.86 12.20 -2.61
C GLU A 68 -6.94 12.28 -3.83
N ASP A 69 -6.44 13.46 -4.20
CA ASP A 69 -5.81 13.62 -5.52
C ASP A 69 -4.60 14.55 -5.64
N VAL A 70 -4.39 15.53 -4.75
CA VAL A 70 -3.32 16.53 -4.92
C VAL A 70 -2.77 16.92 -3.54
N LEU A 71 -1.54 16.50 -3.23
CA LEU A 71 -0.85 16.82 -1.97
C LEU A 71 -0.22 18.22 -1.97
N GLU A 72 -0.12 18.88 -3.13
CA GLU A 72 0.49 20.19 -3.27
C GLU A 72 -0.24 21.30 -2.50
N ASP A 73 -1.54 21.11 -2.26
CA ASP A 73 -2.35 22.04 -1.47
C ASP A 73 -2.09 21.90 0.05
N VAL A 74 -1.49 20.78 0.46
CA VAL A 74 -1.07 20.55 1.84
C VAL A 74 0.27 21.23 2.07
N SER A 75 0.22 22.44 2.60
CA SER A 75 1.41 23.26 2.84
C SER A 75 1.39 23.96 4.19
N GLY A 76 2.58 24.28 4.67
CA GLY A 76 2.84 25.00 5.90
C GLY A 76 3.98 25.99 5.70
N ARG A 77 4.28 26.76 6.73
CA ARG A 77 5.40 27.70 6.73
C ARG A 77 6.46 27.24 7.70
N SER A 78 7.71 27.23 7.25
CA SER A 78 8.83 27.03 8.14
C SER A 78 9.18 28.29 8.92
N SER A 79 9.99 28.14 9.96
CA SER A 79 10.45 29.24 10.84
C SER A 79 11.23 30.32 10.07
N ASP A 80 11.80 29.99 8.91
CA ASP A 80 12.47 30.94 8.01
C ASP A 80 11.52 31.70 7.06
N GLY A 81 10.21 31.39 7.10
CA GLY A 81 9.19 31.98 6.25
C GLY A 81 9.01 31.31 4.89
N SER A 82 9.78 30.25 4.58
CA SER A 82 9.61 29.46 3.37
C SER A 82 8.34 28.60 3.41
N GLN A 83 7.73 28.39 2.26
CA GLN A 83 6.60 27.46 2.12
C GLN A 83 7.12 26.04 1.96
N VAL A 84 6.62 25.12 2.79
CA VAL A 84 6.92 23.69 2.71
C VAL A 84 5.65 22.96 2.34
N THR A 85 5.69 22.19 1.25
CA THR A 85 4.55 21.36 0.80
C THR A 85 4.79 19.92 1.19
N PHE A 86 3.78 19.22 1.67
CA PHE A 86 3.90 17.79 1.98
C PHE A 86 4.22 16.95 0.73
N ALA A 87 3.69 17.32 -0.44
CA ALA A 87 4.05 16.68 -1.71
C ALA A 87 5.56 16.72 -2.00
N GLY A 88 6.19 17.86 -1.70
CA GLY A 88 7.64 18.06 -1.85
C GLY A 88 8.45 17.20 -0.89
N VAL A 89 8.03 17.15 0.38
CA VAL A 89 8.67 16.33 1.43
C VAL A 89 8.54 14.83 1.13
N LEU A 90 7.34 14.36 0.77
CA LEU A 90 7.10 12.97 0.40
C LEU A 90 7.75 12.58 -0.94
N GLY A 91 8.08 13.56 -1.79
CA GLY A 91 8.54 13.33 -3.16
C GLY A 91 7.46 12.73 -4.07
N ARG A 92 6.18 12.84 -3.68
CA ARG A 92 5.02 12.31 -4.41
C ARG A 92 3.91 13.35 -4.43
N ARG A 93 3.23 13.46 -5.58
CA ARG A 93 2.10 14.39 -5.76
C ARG A 93 0.79 13.91 -5.13
N LYS A 94 0.69 12.61 -4.87
CA LYS A 94 -0.51 11.97 -4.31
C LYS A 94 -0.11 11.02 -3.20
N MET A 95 -1.04 10.78 -2.28
CA MET A 95 -0.89 9.69 -1.32
C MET A 95 -0.67 8.36 -2.05
N PRO A 96 0.26 7.50 -1.57
CA PRO A 96 0.31 6.13 -2.03
C PRO A 96 -1.05 5.47 -1.85
N SER A 97 -1.39 4.53 -2.72
CA SER A 97 -2.67 3.83 -2.61
C SER A 97 -2.42 2.42 -2.11
N THR A 98 -3.23 1.98 -1.17
CA THR A 98 -3.27 0.56 -0.81
C THR A 98 -3.67 -0.27 -2.04
N PRO A 99 -3.12 -1.48 -2.20
CA PRO A 99 -3.40 -2.33 -3.34
C PRO A 99 -4.85 -2.84 -3.32
N GLU A 100 -5.37 -3.19 -4.49
CA GLU A 100 -6.62 -3.94 -4.59
C GLU A 100 -6.38 -5.40 -4.22
N VAL A 101 -7.25 -5.92 -3.35
CA VAL A 101 -7.26 -7.29 -2.84
C VAL A 101 -8.72 -7.73 -2.68
N GLU A 102 -8.94 -9.02 -2.52
CA GLU A 102 -10.30 -9.56 -2.39
C GLU A 102 -11.05 -8.87 -1.24
N GLY A 103 -12.17 -8.21 -1.54
CA GLY A 103 -12.97 -7.47 -0.56
C GLY A 103 -12.52 -6.03 -0.28
N VAL A 104 -11.37 -5.57 -0.79
CA VAL A 104 -10.87 -4.20 -0.57
C VAL A 104 -10.41 -3.56 -1.88
N LYS A 105 -11.00 -2.41 -2.21
CA LYS A 105 -10.65 -1.64 -3.40
C LYS A 105 -9.34 -0.89 -3.20
N ARG A 106 -8.60 -0.67 -4.29
CA ARG A 106 -7.48 0.28 -4.30
C ARG A 106 -7.97 1.65 -3.85
N ARG A 107 -7.35 2.21 -2.82
CA ARG A 107 -7.74 3.50 -2.23
C ARG A 107 -6.50 4.25 -1.71
N ASN A 108 -6.52 5.57 -1.82
CA ASN A 108 -5.48 6.48 -1.33
C ASN A 108 -6.02 7.55 -0.36
N THR A 109 -7.31 7.49 -0.03
CA THR A 109 -7.95 8.36 0.96
C THR A 109 -7.31 8.20 2.33
N VAL A 110 -7.26 9.32 3.07
CA VAL A 110 -6.80 9.37 4.46
C VAL A 110 -8.00 9.69 5.36
N ASN A 111 -8.24 8.83 6.34
CA ASN A 111 -9.26 9.00 7.37
C ASN A 111 -8.60 9.55 8.64
N ASP A 112 -9.23 10.51 9.31
CA ASP A 112 -8.82 10.90 10.66
C ASP A 112 -9.42 9.92 11.67
N LEU A 113 -8.55 9.22 12.38
CA LEU A 113 -8.93 8.19 13.32
C LEU A 113 -8.01 8.25 14.54
N GLN A 114 -8.60 8.53 15.70
CA GLN A 114 -7.86 8.62 16.98
C GLN A 114 -7.67 7.23 17.60
N ASP A 115 -8.66 6.34 17.43
CA ASP A 115 -8.59 4.94 17.89
C ASP A 115 -8.50 3.99 16.69
N PHE A 116 -7.30 3.49 16.39
CA PHE A 116 -7.07 2.58 15.27
C PHE A 116 -7.84 1.26 15.37
N ARG A 117 -8.41 0.92 16.53
CA ARG A 117 -9.27 -0.25 16.71
C ARG A 117 -10.64 -0.08 16.04
N GLU A 118 -11.03 1.15 15.71
CA GLU A 118 -12.28 1.47 14.99
C GLU A 118 -12.11 1.48 13.46
N SER A 119 -10.95 1.05 12.97
CA SER A 119 -10.62 0.90 11.55
C SER A 119 -11.63 0.02 10.80
N ASP A 120 -12.15 0.52 9.67
CA ASP A 120 -13.15 -0.18 8.86
C ASP A 120 -12.54 -1.14 7.82
N GLY A 121 -11.22 -1.09 7.63
CA GLY A 121 -10.50 -1.92 6.67
C GLY A 121 -10.87 -1.67 5.21
N SER A 122 -11.42 -0.49 4.88
CA SER A 122 -11.92 -0.17 3.54
C SER A 122 -10.84 0.22 2.51
N GLY A 123 -9.57 0.14 2.90
CA GLY A 123 -8.41 0.59 2.13
C GLY A 123 -8.01 2.03 2.47
N GLY A 124 -6.86 2.47 1.95
CA GLY A 124 -6.30 3.79 2.26
C GLY A 124 -5.52 3.82 3.57
N TRP A 125 -5.53 4.98 4.24
CA TRP A 125 -4.73 5.24 5.42
C TRP A 125 -5.59 5.79 6.56
N ASN A 126 -5.36 5.31 7.78
CA ASN A 126 -5.88 5.91 8.99
C ASN A 126 -4.77 6.75 9.60
N TYR A 127 -5.08 8.00 9.95
CA TYR A 127 -4.11 8.98 10.39
C TYR A 127 -4.65 9.70 11.62
N ASN A 128 -3.92 9.70 12.72
CA ASN A 128 -4.31 10.44 13.92
C ASN A 128 -3.83 11.89 13.81
N TYR A 129 -4.67 12.72 13.19
CA TYR A 129 -4.44 14.17 13.11
C TYR A 129 -4.98 14.88 14.36
N GLY A 130 -6.14 14.44 14.86
CA GLY A 130 -6.86 15.09 15.97
C GLY A 130 -6.03 15.28 17.24
N GLU A 131 -5.21 14.30 17.60
CA GLU A 131 -4.33 14.37 18.78
C GLU A 131 -2.91 14.88 18.46
N ARG A 132 -2.65 15.25 17.21
CA ARG A 132 -1.35 15.72 16.71
C ARG A 132 -0.22 14.73 16.95
N THR A 133 -0.50 13.43 16.94
CA THR A 133 0.53 12.39 17.15
C THR A 133 1.38 12.16 15.90
N GLY A 134 0.80 12.38 14.72
CA GLY A 134 1.47 12.05 13.45
C GLY A 134 1.38 10.56 13.09
N GLU A 135 0.67 9.77 13.90
CA GLU A 135 0.60 8.33 13.74
C GLU A 135 -0.27 7.97 12.53
N ILE A 136 0.29 7.17 11.61
CA ILE A 136 -0.37 6.73 10.37
C ILE A 136 -0.27 5.23 10.21
N HIS A 137 -1.38 4.59 9.85
CA HIS A 137 -1.60 3.15 9.78
C HIS A 137 -2.31 2.82 8.46
N ALA A 138 -2.06 1.64 7.90
CA ALA A 138 -2.78 1.22 6.71
C ALA A 138 -4.20 0.78 7.12
N ASN A 139 -5.24 1.31 6.45
CA ASN A 139 -6.63 0.96 6.72
C ASN A 139 -6.99 -0.36 6.02
N LEU A 140 -6.38 -1.45 6.46
CA LEU A 140 -6.49 -2.77 5.85
C LEU A 140 -6.92 -3.81 6.89
N PRO A 141 -7.78 -4.78 6.52
CA PRO A 141 -8.14 -5.87 7.43
C PRO A 141 -6.92 -6.70 7.82
N ALA A 142 -6.89 -7.19 9.06
CA ALA A 142 -5.90 -8.15 9.49
C ALA A 142 -5.94 -9.38 8.58
N GLY A 143 -4.78 -9.93 8.20
CA GLY A 143 -4.75 -11.13 7.37
C GLY A 143 -4.94 -10.92 5.87
N ILE A 144 -5.15 -9.68 5.39
CA ILE A 144 -5.60 -9.44 4.01
C ILE A 144 -4.63 -9.96 2.92
N PHE A 145 -3.35 -10.11 3.24
CA PHE A 145 -2.33 -10.67 2.35
C PHE A 145 -1.95 -12.12 2.68
N ARG A 146 -2.85 -12.87 3.32
CA ARG A 146 -2.60 -14.22 3.87
C ARG A 146 -1.41 -14.29 4.83
N GLN A 147 -1.05 -13.17 5.43
CA GLN A 147 -0.03 -13.01 6.45
C GLN A 147 -0.69 -12.53 7.74
N SER A 148 -0.24 -12.99 8.90
CA SER A 148 -0.76 -12.59 10.21
C SER A 148 -0.29 -11.19 10.64
N ILE A 149 -0.41 -10.21 9.74
CA ILE A 149 -0.12 -8.81 10.01
C ILE A 149 -1.42 -8.13 10.41
N ASP A 150 -1.40 -7.45 11.56
CA ASP A 150 -2.44 -6.50 11.95
C ASP A 150 -2.01 -5.08 11.56
N TRP A 151 -2.66 -4.52 10.54
CA TRP A 151 -2.31 -3.22 9.98
C TRP A 151 -2.74 -2.05 10.87
N ASN A 152 -3.57 -2.29 11.88
CA ASN A 152 -3.97 -1.30 12.85
C ASN A 152 -2.95 -1.17 14.00
N GLU A 153 -1.97 -2.07 14.10
CA GLU A 153 -0.93 -2.07 15.15
C GLU A 153 0.52 -1.93 14.62
N GLN A 154 0.69 -1.77 13.29
CA GLN A 154 2.00 -1.63 12.63
C GLN A 154 2.61 -0.25 12.81
#